data_AF-A0A929DT74-F1
#
_entry.id   AF-A0A929DT74-F1
#
_cell.length_a   1.000
_cell.length_b   1.000
_cell.length_c   1.000
_cell.angle_alpha   90.00
_cell.angle_beta   90.00
_cell.angle_gamma   90.00
#
_symmetry.space_group_name_H-M   'P 1'
#
loop_
_entity.id
_entity.type
_entity.pdbx_description
1 polymer ?
#
loop_
_entity_poly.entity_id
_entity_poly.type
_entity_poly.pdbx_seq_one_letter_code
_entity_poly.pdbx_strand_id
1 'polypeptide(L)'
;MSYLRPTTILLILSTLFHINNAMSADRFIFSAPPRGAVADETKVYKPIAHYLSKALGKTITYQHPGDWLSYQANMQKGAYDLIFDGPHFASWRMKRL
;
A
#
# COMPACT_ATOMS: atom_id res chain seq x y z
N MET A 1 20.48 -42.53 -22.91
CA MET A 1 19.90 -41.50 -22.02
C MET A 1 20.75 -40.25 -22.12
N SER A 2 20.26 -39.20 -22.78
CA SER A 2 20.99 -37.93 -22.90
C SER A 2 20.64 -37.06 -21.69
N TYR A 3 21.60 -36.84 -20.79
CA TYR A 3 21.41 -36.00 -19.61
C TYR A 3 21.41 -34.52 -20.01
N LEU A 4 20.43 -33.77 -19.51
CA LEU A 4 20.38 -32.32 -19.67
C LEU A 4 21.62 -31.69 -19.03
N ARG A 5 22.27 -30.80 -19.78
CA ARG A 5 23.46 -30.09 -19.28
C ARG A 5 23.05 -29.21 -18.09
N PRO A 6 23.91 -29.08 -17.06
CA PRO A 6 23.60 -28.30 -15.86
C PRO A 6 23.24 -26.84 -16.19
N THR A 7 23.79 -26.29 -17.27
CA THR A 7 23.46 -24.96 -17.80
C THR A 7 22.02 -24.85 -18.27
N THR A 8 21.47 -25.90 -18.87
CA THR A 8 20.08 -25.96 -19.34
C THR A 8 19.11 -26.05 -18.16
N ILE A 9 19.47 -26.78 -17.11
CA ILE A 9 18.70 -26.85 -15.86
C ILE A 9 18.68 -25.48 -15.16
N LEU A 10 19.82 -24.77 -15.12
CA LEU A 10 19.93 -23.45 -14.51
C LEU A 10 19.09 -22.38 -15.23
N LEU A 11 18.99 -22.45 -16.56
CA LEU A 11 18.16 -21.57 -17.39
C LEU A 11 16.66 -21.83 -17.25
N ILE A 12 16.27 -23.10 -17.05
CA ILE A 12 14.88 -23.48 -16.77
C ILE A 12 14.49 -23.01 -15.36
N LEU A 13 15.39 -23.12 -14.39
CA LEU A 13 15.12 -22.68 -13.01
C LEU A 13 15.00 -21.15 -12.88
N SER A 14 15.77 -20.37 -13.65
CA SER A 14 15.71 -18.91 -13.64
C SER A 14 14.45 -18.35 -14.31
N THR A 15 13.96 -19.01 -15.36
CA THR A 15 12.73 -18.62 -16.06
C THR A 15 11.47 -18.92 -15.24
N LEU A 16 11.44 -20.03 -14.49
CA LEU A 16 10.35 -20.36 -13.55
C LEU A 16 10.21 -19.35 -12.39
N PHE A 17 11.28 -18.64 -12.01
CA PHE A 17 11.23 -17.63 -10.95
C PHE A 17 10.57 -16.32 -11.39
N HIS A 18 10.63 -15.98 -12.69
CA HIS A 18 10.14 -14.70 -13.21
C HIS A 18 8.61 -14.67 -13.42
N ILE A 19 7.95 -15.83 -13.54
CA ILE A 19 6.50 -15.90 -13.83
C ILE A 19 5.65 -15.59 -12.58
N ASN A 20 6.20 -15.71 -11.37
CA ASN A 20 5.44 -15.54 -10.13
C ASN A 20 5.19 -14.07 -9.71
N ASN A 21 5.88 -13.09 -10.29
CA ASN A 21 5.80 -11.69 -9.86
C ASN A 21 4.73 -10.84 -10.59
N ALA A 22 4.07 -11.37 -11.62
CA ALA A 22 3.19 -10.57 -12.47
C ALA A 22 1.75 -10.39 -11.93
N MET A 23 1.39 -10.96 -10.77
CA MET A 23 -0.01 -11.09 -10.34
C MET A 23 -0.32 -10.62 -8.91
N SER A 24 0.53 -9.78 -8.31
CA SER A 24 0.08 -9.03 -7.13
C SER A 24 -0.66 -7.79 -7.62
N ALA A 25 -1.98 -7.78 -7.53
CA ALA A 25 -2.74 -6.55 -7.72
C ALA A 25 -2.26 -5.58 -6.62
N ASP A 26 -1.58 -4.49 -6.99
CA ASP A 26 -1.08 -3.54 -6.00
C ASP A 26 -2.25 -2.99 -5.18
N ARG A 27 -2.30 -3.42 -3.92
CA ARG A 27 -3.27 -2.99 -2.92
C ARG A 27 -2.59 -1.97 -2.03
N PHE A 28 -3.12 -0.76 -2.02
CA PHE A 28 -2.60 0.34 -1.24
C PHE A 28 -3.58 0.70 -0.12
N ILE A 29 -3.03 0.99 1.06
CA ILE A 29 -3.76 1.44 2.23
C ILE A 29 -3.70 2.96 2.25
N PHE A 30 -4.89 3.56 2.18
CA PHE A 30 -5.12 4.99 2.31
C PHE A 30 -5.62 5.31 3.71
N SER A 31 -5.01 6.28 4.40
CA SER A 31 -5.47 6.71 5.72
C SER A 31 -5.45 8.23 5.87
N ALA A 32 -6.08 8.71 6.93
CA ALA A 32 -6.15 10.11 7.31
C ALA A 32 -6.16 10.23 8.85
N PRO A 33 -5.75 11.37 9.44
CA PRO A 33 -5.74 11.53 10.89
C PRO A 33 -7.15 11.40 11.50
N PRO A 34 -7.32 10.76 12.69
CA PRO A 34 -8.61 10.53 13.31
C PRO A 34 -9.10 11.79 14.04
N ARG A 35 -9.88 12.61 13.34
CA ARG A 35 -10.46 13.89 13.79
C ARG A 35 -11.93 13.78 14.19
N GLY A 36 -12.59 12.68 13.90
CA GLY A 36 -14.01 12.47 14.15
C GLY A 36 -14.38 11.00 14.35
N ALA A 37 -15.68 10.71 14.32
CA ALA A 37 -16.18 9.35 14.44
C ALA A 37 -15.86 8.53 13.18
N VAL A 38 -15.55 7.25 13.37
CA VAL A 38 -15.20 6.29 12.30
C VAL A 38 -16.21 6.34 11.14
N ALA A 39 -17.51 6.38 11.46
CA ALA A 39 -18.57 6.37 10.45
C ALA A 39 -18.57 7.65 9.59
N ASP A 40 -18.32 8.80 10.20
CA ASP A 40 -18.36 10.09 9.49
C ASP A 40 -17.10 10.28 8.64
N GLU A 41 -15.94 9.91 9.17
CA GLU A 41 -14.70 9.91 8.39
C GLU A 41 -14.75 8.91 7.24
N THR A 42 -15.33 7.73 7.46
CA THR A 42 -15.48 6.72 6.40
C THR A 42 -16.35 7.24 5.25
N LYS A 43 -17.43 8.00 5.54
CA LYS A 43 -18.26 8.62 4.49
C LYS A 43 -17.47 9.63 3.66
N VAL A 44 -16.49 10.31 4.25
CA VAL A 44 -15.64 11.29 3.56
C VAL A 44 -14.52 10.63 2.76
N TYR A 45 -13.77 9.72 3.38
CA TYR A 45 -12.52 9.21 2.81
C TYR A 45 -12.70 7.99 1.90
N LYS A 46 -13.72 7.16 2.13
CA LYS A 46 -13.97 5.98 1.29
C LYS A 46 -14.27 6.34 -0.18
N PRO A 47 -15.08 7.38 -0.49
CA PRO A 47 -15.26 7.84 -1.87
C PRO A 47 -13.96 8.31 -2.54
N ILE A 48 -13.05 8.92 -1.79
CA ILE A 48 -11.74 9.37 -2.29
C ILE A 48 -10.88 8.15 -2.67
N ALA A 49 -10.78 7.15 -1.78
CA ALA A 49 -10.06 5.91 -2.07
C ALA A 49 -10.61 5.21 -3.32
N HIS A 50 -11.93 5.16 -3.46
CA HIS A 50 -12.59 4.59 -4.64
C HIS A 50 -12.31 5.39 -5.91
N TYR A 51 -12.34 6.72 -5.85
CA TYR A 51 -11.96 7.58 -6.98
C TYR A 51 -10.51 7.33 -7.40
N LEU A 52 -9.58 7.36 -6.45
CA LEU A 52 -8.16 7.10 -6.71
C LEU A 52 -7.94 5.70 -7.29
N SER A 53 -8.68 4.70 -6.80
CA SER A 53 -8.61 3.34 -7.34
C SER A 53 -8.95 3.31 -8.83
N LYS A 54 -10.03 3.98 -9.22
CA LYS A 54 -10.45 4.06 -10.63
C LYS A 54 -9.46 4.86 -11.47
N ALA A 55 -9.01 6.01 -10.97
CA ALA A 55 -8.11 6.89 -11.70
C ALA A 55 -6.74 6.27 -11.96
N LEU A 56 -6.25 5.45 -11.03
CA LEU A 56 -4.91 4.86 -11.08
C LEU A 56 -4.90 3.41 -11.59
N GLY A 57 -6.07 2.78 -11.73
CA GLY A 57 -6.17 1.35 -12.05
C GLY A 57 -5.57 0.44 -10.96
N LYS A 58 -5.56 0.91 -9.71
CA LYS A 58 -5.00 0.22 -8.53
C LYS A 58 -6.08 -0.03 -7.49
N THR A 59 -5.87 -0.97 -6.57
CA THR A 59 -6.82 -1.18 -5.47
C THR A 59 -6.41 -0.30 -4.30
N ILE A 60 -7.17 0.75 -3.99
CA ILE A 60 -6.88 1.66 -2.88
C ILE A 60 -8.02 1.56 -1.86
N THR A 61 -7.68 1.20 -0.62
CA THR A 61 -8.68 1.00 0.45
C THR A 61 -8.46 2.01 1.56
N TYR A 62 -9.53 2.72 1.95
CA TYR A 62 -9.50 3.57 3.13
C TYR A 62 -9.49 2.71 4.40
N GLN A 63 -8.53 2.96 5.28
CA GLN A 63 -8.45 2.41 6.62
C GLN A 63 -8.44 3.53 7.65
N HIS A 64 -9.49 3.59 8.46
CA HIS A 64 -9.53 4.50 9.60
C HIS A 64 -8.46 4.07 10.62
N PRO A 65 -7.64 4.99 11.16
CA PRO A 65 -6.48 4.62 11.96
C PRO A 65 -6.80 4.31 13.43
N GLY A 66 -8.05 4.48 13.85
CA GLY A 66 -8.49 4.31 15.24
C GLY A 66 -8.29 5.60 16.01
N ASP A 67 -7.14 5.73 16.66
CA ASP A 67 -6.77 6.89 17.47
C ASP A 67 -5.42 7.49 17.04
N TRP A 68 -5.06 8.63 17.63
CA TRP A 68 -3.82 9.34 17.28
C TRP A 68 -2.56 8.53 17.56
N LEU A 69 -2.57 7.71 18.62
CA LEU A 69 -1.43 6.87 18.99
C LEU A 69 -1.19 5.78 17.94
N SER A 70 -2.25 5.07 17.56
CA SER A 70 -2.27 4.05 16.53
C SER A 70 -1.92 4.64 15.17
N TYR A 71 -2.47 5.82 14.84
CA TYR A 71 -2.16 6.54 13.61
C TYR A 71 -0.66 6.83 13.48
N GLN A 72 -0.06 7.42 14.51
CA GLN A 72 1.37 7.75 14.50
C GLN A 72 2.24 6.49 14.46
N ALA A 73 1.93 5.49 15.28
CA ALA A 73 2.71 4.26 15.34
C ALA A 73 2.66 3.49 14.01
N ASN A 74 1.49 3.36 13.40
CA ASN A 74 1.31 2.66 12.12
C ASN A 74 1.99 3.42 10.97
N MET A 75 1.94 4.75 10.99
CA MET A 75 2.64 5.57 10.03
C MET A 75 4.16 5.40 10.12
N GLN A 76 4.75 5.43 11.32
CA GLN A 76 6.17 5.20 11.53
C GLN A 76 6.63 3.80 11.09
N LYS A 77 5.72 2.82 11.13
CA LYS A 77 5.95 1.45 10.67
C LYS A 77 5.75 1.27 9.16
N GLY A 78 5.37 2.32 8.43
CA GLY A 78 5.07 2.23 7.00
C GLY A 78 3.80 1.43 6.69
N ALA A 79 2.84 1.37 7.61
CA ALA A 79 1.60 0.60 7.42
C ALA A 79 0.57 1.29 6.50
N TYR A 80 0.82 2.53 6.08
CA TYR A 80 -0.02 3.28 5.16
C TYR A 80 0.81 3.66 3.92
N ASP A 81 0.24 3.43 2.74
CA ASP A 81 0.88 3.77 1.47
C ASP A 81 0.53 5.20 1.03
N LEU A 82 -0.70 5.62 1.31
CA LEU A 82 -1.20 6.96 1.01
C LEU A 82 -1.77 7.58 2.28
N ILE A 83 -1.40 8.83 2.55
CA ILE A 83 -1.87 9.57 3.72
C ILE A 83 -2.44 10.91 3.25
N PHE A 84 -3.72 11.18 3.55
CA PHE A 84 -4.30 12.50 3.39
C PHE A 84 -4.17 13.29 4.68
N ASP A 85 -3.34 14.33 4.64
CA ASP A 85 -2.89 15.02 5.85
C ASP A 85 -3.05 16.54 5.79
N GLY A 86 -3.02 17.18 6.95
CA GLY A 86 -2.91 18.64 7.02
C GLY A 86 -1.51 19.12 6.60
N PRO A 87 -1.38 20.27 5.92
CA PRO A 87 -0.11 20.75 5.37
C PRO A 87 1.02 20.89 6.40
N HIS A 88 0.69 21.32 7.63
CA HIS A 88 1.65 21.41 8.73
C HIS A 88 2.19 20.03 9.17
N PHE A 89 1.32 19.02 9.21
CA PHE A 89 1.69 17.66 9.60
C PHE A 89 2.49 16.95 8.51
N ALA A 90 2.10 17.12 7.24
CA ALA A 90 2.79 16.54 6.11
C ALA A 90 4.26 17.00 6.07
N SER A 91 4.47 18.30 6.26
CA SER A 91 5.81 18.91 6.26
C SER A 91 6.70 18.41 7.41
N TRP A 92 6.13 18.23 8.61
CA TRP A 92 6.87 17.66 9.75
C TRP A 92 7.23 16.20 9.51
N ARG A 93 6.31 15.41 8.94
CA ARG A 93 6.46 13.97 8.67
C ARG A 93 7.53 13.69 7.63
N MET A 94 7.53 14.45 6.53
CA MET A 94 8.57 14.33 5.49
C MET A 94 10.00 14.57 6.00
N LYS A 95 10.17 15.25 7.14
CA LYS A 95 11.49 15.51 7.73
C LYS A 95 11.91 14.48 8.78
N ARG A 96 11.00 13.64 9.27
CA ARG A 96 11.21 12.82 10.47
C ARG A 96 10.87 11.34 10.30
N LEU A 97 10.20 11.00 9.21
CA LEU A 97 10.00 9.65 8.71
C LEU A 97 10.90 9.47 7.50
#